data_AF-A0A7I7L2F6-F1
#
_entry.id   AF-A0A7I7L2F6-F1
#
_cell.length_a   1.000
_cell.length_b   1.000
_cell.length_c   1.000
_cell.angle_alpha   90.00
_cell.angle_beta   90.00
_cell.angle_gamma   90.00
#
_symmetry.space_group_name_H-M   'P 1'
#
loop_
_entity.id
_entity.type
_entity.pdbx_description
1 polymer ?
#
loop_
_entity_poly.entity_id
_entity_poly.type
_entity_poly.pdbx_seq_one_letter_code
_entity_poly.pdbx_strand_id
1 'polypeptide(L)'
;MALVPAFTFVATAAAAELAGYRSWIADVDPETWMLDPERLLQHPDLDRVGVVVPVAPFGRPVPQAPWLEFRRRTGIAVAIDGAASFDRVASAPERLLDEIPVALSFHATKAFATGEGGCVLTTDADLTRRVTRVLNFGFYGARVAESAGLNGKMSEYHAAVGLAELDEWHVKEAALVAVIDAYRRGMARVGLSDFFIAAPEIGLSYVLFRCRSPEEAEQVQTELDQQAIDTRLWYGAGLHRQTYFADRPRDPLPVTENISPCLVGLPIAPDLSESHIERVIAALAAAAMRNQG
;
A
#
# COMPACT_ATOMS: atom_id res chain seq x y z
N MET A 1 -14.05 12.80 -12.94
CA MET A 1 -13.10 11.66 -13.04
C MET A 1 -12.43 11.42 -11.69
N ALA A 2 -11.79 10.27 -11.50
CA ALA A 2 -10.96 9.97 -10.32
C ALA A 2 -9.49 9.88 -10.74
N LEU A 3 -8.60 10.62 -10.08
CA LEU A 3 -7.16 10.46 -10.27
C LEU A 3 -6.64 9.38 -9.34
N VAL A 4 -5.99 8.36 -9.90
CA VAL A 4 -5.42 7.21 -9.18
C VAL A 4 -4.00 6.94 -9.66
N PRO A 5 -3.07 6.47 -8.80
CA PRO A 5 -1.71 6.16 -9.23
C PRO A 5 -1.68 4.93 -10.13
N ALA A 6 -0.75 4.92 -11.07
CA ALA A 6 -0.41 3.76 -11.87
C ALA A 6 0.28 2.66 -11.04
N PHE A 7 1.04 3.05 -10.02
CA PHE A 7 1.75 2.14 -9.14
C PHE A 7 0.91 1.83 -7.89
N THR A 8 -0.09 0.96 -8.03
CA THR A 8 -0.96 0.51 -6.93
C THR A 8 -1.64 -0.81 -7.23
N PHE A 9 -2.30 -1.38 -6.21
CA PHE A 9 -3.19 -2.52 -6.36
C PHE A 9 -4.53 -2.12 -7.00
N VAL A 10 -5.12 -3.06 -7.75
CA VAL A 10 -6.34 -2.83 -8.55
C VAL A 10 -7.55 -2.32 -7.75
N ALA A 11 -7.60 -2.63 -6.45
CA ALA A 11 -8.69 -2.21 -5.58
C ALA A 11 -8.84 -0.69 -5.48
N THR A 12 -7.74 0.07 -5.55
CA THR A 12 -7.77 1.55 -5.48
C THR A 12 -8.65 2.13 -6.60
N ALA A 13 -8.39 1.73 -7.84
CA ALA A 13 -9.15 2.21 -9.00
C ALA A 13 -10.53 1.57 -9.10
N ALA A 14 -10.67 0.30 -8.73
CA ALA A 14 -11.97 -0.37 -8.71
C ALA A 14 -12.93 0.28 -7.71
N ALA A 15 -12.46 0.69 -6.53
CA ALA A 15 -13.27 1.39 -5.53
C ALA A 15 -13.79 2.74 -6.07
N ALA A 16 -12.95 3.50 -6.77
CA ALA A 16 -13.36 4.74 -7.41
C ALA A 16 -14.40 4.50 -8.52
N GLU A 17 -14.22 3.48 -9.38
CA GLU A 17 -15.18 3.16 -10.43
C GLU A 17 -16.52 2.65 -9.89
N LEU A 18 -16.51 1.84 -8.83
CA LEU A 18 -17.73 1.40 -8.14
C LEU A 18 -18.48 2.56 -7.48
N ALA A 19 -17.79 3.65 -7.12
CA ALA A 19 -18.40 4.90 -6.67
C ALA A 19 -18.93 5.79 -7.81
N GLY A 20 -18.86 5.32 -9.06
CA GLY A 20 -19.38 6.01 -10.25
C GLY A 20 -18.38 6.95 -10.94
N TYR A 21 -17.11 6.97 -10.50
CA TYR A 21 -16.08 7.72 -11.20
C TYR A 21 -15.56 6.92 -12.41
N ARG A 22 -14.93 7.64 -13.35
CA ARG A 22 -14.04 7.02 -14.34
C ARG A 22 -12.61 7.33 -13.93
N SER A 23 -11.78 6.29 -13.81
CA SER A 23 -10.39 6.40 -13.39
C SER A 23 -9.53 7.03 -14.49
N TRP A 24 -8.65 7.95 -14.08
CA TRP A 24 -7.54 8.50 -14.84
C TRP A 24 -6.25 8.12 -14.12
N ILE A 25 -5.36 7.43 -14.84
CA ILE A 25 -4.17 6.82 -14.26
C ILE A 25 -3.01 7.80 -14.37
N ALA A 26 -2.54 8.31 -13.22
CA ALA A 26 -1.42 9.23 -13.14
C ALA A 26 -0.14 8.50 -12.70
N ASP A 27 1.02 9.01 -13.12
CA ASP A 27 2.31 8.48 -12.65
C ASP A 27 2.60 8.89 -11.21
N VAL A 28 3.61 8.26 -10.63
CA VAL A 28 4.03 8.51 -9.25
C VAL A 28 5.37 9.25 -9.19
N ASP A 29 5.64 9.85 -8.03
CA ASP A 29 6.93 10.45 -7.72
C ASP A 29 8.02 9.36 -7.56
N PRO A 30 9.24 9.54 -8.10
CA PRO A 30 10.27 8.49 -8.13
C PRO A 30 10.88 8.16 -6.76
N GLU A 31 10.77 9.04 -5.77
CA GLU A 31 11.33 8.82 -4.44
C GLU A 31 10.31 8.22 -3.48
N THR A 32 9.06 8.68 -3.58
CA THR A 32 7.98 8.31 -2.67
C THR A 32 7.06 7.22 -3.21
N TRP A 33 7.00 7.09 -4.53
CA TRP A 33 6.07 6.23 -5.27
C TRP A 33 4.60 6.55 -5.02
N MET A 34 4.33 7.78 -4.56
CA MET A 34 2.99 8.32 -4.34
C MET A 34 2.63 9.29 -5.47
N LEU A 35 1.34 9.61 -5.60
CA LEU A 35 0.94 10.79 -6.36
C LEU A 35 1.53 12.05 -5.72
N ASP A 36 1.90 13.03 -6.54
CA ASP A 36 2.39 14.33 -6.08
C ASP A 36 1.29 15.39 -6.22
N PRO A 37 0.74 15.94 -5.11
CA PRO A 37 -0.32 16.94 -5.18
C PRO A 37 0.09 18.21 -5.93
N GLU A 38 1.35 18.65 -5.87
CA GLU A 38 1.78 19.85 -6.58
C GLU A 38 1.85 19.63 -8.10
N ARG A 39 2.30 18.45 -8.54
CA ARG A 39 2.24 18.05 -9.95
C ARG A 39 0.80 17.94 -10.45
N LEU A 40 -0.11 17.39 -9.64
CA LEU A 40 -1.52 17.22 -10.03
C LEU A 40 -2.24 18.55 -10.24
N LEU A 41 -1.82 19.64 -9.61
CA LEU A 41 -2.39 20.97 -9.85
C LEU A 41 -2.19 21.48 -11.28
N GLN A 42 -1.25 20.88 -12.02
CA GLN A 42 -0.96 21.21 -13.41
C GLN A 42 -1.72 20.29 -14.39
N HIS A 43 -2.57 19.39 -13.89
CA HIS A 43 -3.33 18.46 -14.73
C HIS A 43 -4.28 19.23 -15.67
N PRO A 44 -4.27 18.97 -16.98
CA PRO A 44 -5.02 19.78 -17.96
C PRO A 44 -6.54 19.71 -17.79
N ASP A 45 -7.06 18.59 -17.29
CA ASP A 45 -8.48 18.38 -16.99
C ASP A 45 -8.78 18.46 -15.47
N LEU A 46 -8.00 19.23 -14.69
CA LEU A 46 -8.16 19.31 -13.23
C LEU A 46 -9.57 19.73 -12.81
N ASP A 47 -10.21 20.61 -13.57
CA ASP A 47 -11.59 21.09 -13.37
C ASP A 47 -12.65 19.98 -13.49
N ARG A 48 -12.30 18.84 -14.10
CA ARG A 48 -13.16 17.66 -14.28
C ARG A 48 -12.89 16.56 -13.24
N VAL A 49 -11.88 16.73 -12.39
CA VAL A 49 -11.53 15.79 -11.32
C VAL A 49 -12.49 15.98 -10.15
N GLY A 50 -13.13 14.88 -9.71
CA GLY A 50 -14.02 14.91 -8.55
C GLY A 50 -13.40 14.29 -7.30
N VAL A 51 -12.43 13.39 -7.47
CA VAL A 51 -11.71 12.75 -6.38
C VAL A 51 -10.26 12.41 -6.79
N VAL A 52 -9.33 12.51 -5.84
CA VAL A 52 -7.99 11.95 -5.94
C VAL A 52 -7.83 10.87 -4.88
N VAL A 53 -7.27 9.73 -5.27
CA VAL A 53 -7.01 8.60 -4.37
C VAL A 53 -5.50 8.35 -4.27
N PRO A 54 -4.76 9.13 -3.46
CA PRO A 54 -3.37 8.81 -3.17
C PRO A 54 -3.27 7.48 -2.44
N VAL A 55 -2.18 6.76 -2.69
CA VAL A 55 -1.91 5.44 -2.10
C VAL A 55 -0.70 5.55 -1.20
N ALA A 56 -0.70 4.80 -0.10
CA ALA A 56 0.45 4.52 0.74
C ALA A 56 1.17 3.24 0.24
N PRO A 57 2.04 3.32 -0.79
CA PRO A 57 2.65 2.13 -1.40
C PRO A 57 3.43 1.35 -0.34
N PHE A 58 3.11 0.07 -0.18
CA PHE A 58 3.73 -0.79 0.85
C PHE A 58 3.59 -0.27 2.28
N GLY A 59 2.61 0.59 2.56
CA GLY A 59 2.44 1.19 3.88
C GLY A 59 3.34 2.39 4.15
N ARG A 60 4.01 2.95 3.14
CA ARG A 60 4.77 4.22 3.28
C ARG A 60 3.90 5.28 3.96
N PRO A 61 4.42 6.03 4.95
CA PRO A 61 3.68 7.13 5.55
C PRO A 61 3.24 8.17 4.51
N VAL A 62 1.97 8.58 4.54
CA VAL A 62 1.40 9.60 3.65
C VAL A 62 1.13 10.87 4.47
N PRO A 63 1.98 11.91 4.37
CA PRO A 63 1.70 13.17 5.05
C PRO A 63 0.42 13.80 4.51
N GLN A 64 -0.55 14.12 5.38
CA GLN A 64 -1.82 14.70 4.93
C GLN A 64 -1.71 16.19 4.56
N ALA A 65 -0.74 16.92 5.13
CA ALA A 65 -0.65 18.38 4.95
C ALA A 65 -0.59 18.84 3.48
N PRO A 66 0.23 18.25 2.58
CA PRO A 66 0.21 18.61 1.17
C PRO A 66 -1.14 18.33 0.48
N TRP A 67 -1.81 17.23 0.86
CA TRP A 67 -3.11 16.86 0.31
C TRP A 67 -4.24 17.75 0.83
N LEU A 68 -4.14 18.24 2.08
CA LEU A 68 -5.06 19.21 2.65
C LEU A 68 -4.95 20.56 1.93
N GLU A 69 -3.73 21.00 1.62
CA GLU A 69 -3.50 22.19 0.80
C GLU A 69 -4.08 22.01 -0.61
N PHE A 70 -3.84 20.87 -1.25
CA PHE A 70 -4.44 20.54 -2.54
C PHE A 70 -5.97 20.63 -2.50
N ARG A 71 -6.60 20.01 -1.49
CA ARG A 71 -8.06 20.04 -1.30
C ARG A 71 -8.56 21.47 -1.09
N ARG A 72 -7.86 22.29 -0.31
CA ARG A 72 -8.21 23.70 -0.07
C ARG A 72 -8.14 24.55 -1.34
N ARG A 73 -7.12 24.34 -2.18
CA ARG A 73 -6.90 25.11 -3.42
C ARG A 73 -7.89 24.74 -4.52
N THR A 74 -8.31 23.49 -4.58
CA THR A 74 -9.07 22.94 -5.72
C THR A 74 -10.53 22.62 -5.40
N GLY A 75 -10.87 22.39 -4.12
CA GLY A 75 -12.16 21.82 -3.72
C GLY A 75 -12.33 20.33 -4.05
N ILE A 76 -11.32 19.67 -4.63
CA ILE A 76 -11.39 18.27 -5.04
C ILE A 76 -11.28 17.37 -3.80
N ALA A 77 -12.16 16.36 -3.72
CA ALA A 77 -12.12 15.40 -2.62
C ALA A 77 -10.83 14.55 -2.66
N VAL A 78 -10.29 14.22 -1.49
CA VAL A 78 -9.14 13.33 -1.35
C VAL A 78 -9.51 12.20 -0.40
N ALA A 79 -9.16 10.97 -0.75
CA ALA A 79 -9.26 9.81 0.13
C ALA A 79 -7.99 8.96 -0.01
N ILE A 80 -7.29 8.73 1.09
CA ILE A 80 -6.02 7.99 1.07
C ILE A 80 -6.32 6.49 1.12
N ASP A 81 -5.81 5.74 0.15
CA ASP A 81 -5.69 4.30 0.23
C ASP A 81 -4.45 3.95 1.08
N GLY A 82 -4.71 3.76 2.37
CA GLY A 82 -3.74 3.35 3.37
C GLY A 82 -3.81 1.85 3.65
N ALA A 83 -4.18 1.01 2.67
CA ALA A 83 -4.50 -0.40 2.93
C ALA A 83 -3.38 -1.18 3.64
N ALA A 84 -2.13 -0.71 3.58
CA ALA A 84 -0.96 -1.30 4.21
C ALA A 84 -0.38 -0.48 5.38
N SER A 85 -1.12 0.50 5.91
CA SER A 85 -0.58 1.54 6.79
C SER A 85 -0.93 1.40 8.27
N PHE A 86 -1.56 0.30 8.71
CA PHE A 86 -2.00 0.17 10.10
C PHE A 86 -0.88 0.42 11.11
N ASP A 87 0.27 -0.24 10.95
CA ASP A 87 1.42 -0.15 11.87
C ASP A 87 1.99 1.28 11.95
N ARG A 88 2.04 1.98 10.81
CA ARG A 88 2.49 3.37 10.75
C ARG A 88 1.50 4.30 11.46
N VAL A 89 0.22 4.15 11.17
CA VAL A 89 -0.83 4.97 11.76
C VAL A 89 -0.94 4.72 13.27
N ALA A 90 -0.85 3.47 13.71
CA ALA A 90 -0.91 3.10 15.13
C ALA A 90 0.28 3.66 15.92
N SER A 91 1.48 3.70 15.31
CA SER A 91 2.69 4.22 15.97
C SER A 91 2.77 5.75 16.00
N ALA A 92 2.13 6.46 15.05
CA ALA A 92 2.19 7.91 14.96
C ALA A 92 0.87 8.56 14.48
N PRO A 93 -0.25 8.35 15.18
CA PRO A 93 -1.57 8.82 14.73
C PRO A 93 -1.61 10.33 14.57
N GLU A 94 -1.03 11.08 15.50
CA GLU A 94 -0.94 12.56 15.50
C GLU A 94 -0.22 13.14 14.26
N ARG A 95 0.58 12.33 13.56
CA ARG A 95 1.34 12.76 12.37
C ARG A 95 0.71 12.31 11.06
N LEU A 96 -0.06 11.23 11.08
CA LEU A 96 -0.54 10.53 9.88
C LEU A 96 -2.06 10.57 9.71
N LEU A 97 -2.79 11.01 10.75
CA LEU A 97 -4.23 11.20 10.71
C LEU A 97 -4.58 12.68 10.90
N ASP A 98 -5.44 13.16 10.02
CA ASP A 98 -6.08 14.47 10.10
C ASP A 98 -7.45 14.36 9.39
N GLU A 99 -7.94 15.45 8.79
CA GLU A 99 -9.26 15.51 8.14
C GLU A 99 -9.42 14.66 6.86
N ILE A 100 -8.34 14.15 6.25
CA ILE A 100 -8.45 13.30 5.05
C ILE A 100 -8.68 11.84 5.49
N PRO A 101 -9.75 11.19 5.00
CA PRO A 101 -10.01 9.80 5.35
C PRO A 101 -8.93 8.88 4.80
N VAL A 102 -8.52 7.91 5.63
CA VAL A 102 -7.59 6.85 5.29
C VAL A 102 -8.32 5.51 5.34
N ALA A 103 -8.36 4.77 4.24
CA ALA A 103 -8.89 3.42 4.20
C ALA A 103 -7.78 2.41 4.55
N LEU A 104 -7.98 1.60 5.58
CA LEU A 104 -7.09 0.48 5.93
C LEU A 104 -7.70 -0.85 5.50
N SER A 105 -6.83 -1.83 5.22
CA SER A 105 -7.22 -3.22 4.99
C SER A 105 -6.72 -4.08 6.13
N PHE A 106 -7.55 -5.05 6.53
CA PHE A 106 -7.23 -6.08 7.52
C PHE A 106 -7.20 -7.47 6.89
N HIS A 107 -6.92 -7.53 5.58
CA HIS A 107 -6.68 -8.78 4.86
C HIS A 107 -5.55 -9.59 5.51
N ALA A 108 -5.60 -10.92 5.41
CA ALA A 108 -4.69 -11.88 6.02
C ALA A 108 -3.19 -11.58 5.87
N THR A 109 -2.79 -10.87 4.80
CA THR A 109 -1.38 -10.56 4.51
C THR A 109 -0.89 -9.23 5.08
N LYS A 110 -1.74 -8.47 5.76
CA LYS A 110 -1.39 -7.15 6.32
C LYS A 110 -0.68 -7.31 7.67
N ALA A 111 0.06 -6.28 8.07
CA ALA A 111 0.78 -6.30 9.35
C ALA A 111 -0.20 -6.57 10.51
N PHE A 112 -1.32 -5.85 10.54
CA PHE A 112 -2.49 -6.17 11.35
C PHE A 112 -3.56 -6.82 10.46
N ALA A 113 -3.94 -8.05 10.78
CA ALA A 113 -4.78 -8.87 9.93
C ALA A 113 -5.87 -9.57 10.73
N THR A 114 -7.06 -9.68 10.13
CA THR A 114 -8.24 -10.30 10.75
C THR A 114 -8.87 -11.37 9.85
N GLY A 115 -8.07 -11.94 8.94
CA GLY A 115 -8.55 -12.75 7.82
C GLY A 115 -9.07 -11.85 6.69
N GLU A 116 -10.23 -11.23 6.91
CA GLU A 116 -10.80 -10.22 6.02
C GLU A 116 -11.35 -9.03 6.82
N GLY A 117 -11.36 -7.85 6.21
CA GLY A 117 -11.91 -6.64 6.81
C GLY A 117 -11.16 -5.38 6.42
N GLY A 118 -11.55 -4.28 7.03
CA GLY A 118 -10.92 -2.98 6.85
C GLY A 118 -11.61 -1.92 7.70
N CYS A 119 -11.06 -0.72 7.71
CA CYS A 119 -11.66 0.42 8.38
C CYS A 119 -11.42 1.71 7.60
N VAL A 120 -12.20 2.73 7.90
CA VAL A 120 -11.94 4.10 7.48
C VAL A 120 -11.60 4.90 8.72
N LEU A 121 -10.41 5.50 8.72
CA LEU A 121 -9.93 6.39 9.77
C LEU A 121 -10.10 7.83 9.33
N THR A 122 -10.68 8.66 10.18
CA THR A 122 -10.82 10.10 9.96
C THR A 122 -11.12 10.80 11.28
N THR A 123 -10.70 12.06 11.41
CA THR A 123 -11.09 12.95 12.51
C THR A 123 -12.45 13.63 12.26
N ASP A 124 -13.02 13.53 11.05
CA ASP A 124 -14.33 14.08 10.70
C ASP A 124 -15.47 13.16 11.19
N ALA A 125 -16.15 13.61 12.25
CA ALA A 125 -17.28 12.89 12.84
C ALA A 125 -18.50 12.81 11.89
N ASP A 126 -18.72 13.81 11.03
CA ASP A 126 -19.78 13.78 10.03
C ASP A 126 -19.48 12.76 8.93
N LEU A 127 -18.22 12.69 8.47
CA LEU A 127 -17.80 11.66 7.53
C LEU A 127 -17.93 10.26 8.12
N THR A 128 -17.53 10.08 9.38
CA THR A 128 -17.71 8.81 10.11
C THR A 128 -19.17 8.37 10.07
N ARG A 129 -20.12 9.26 10.40
CA ARG A 129 -21.57 8.95 10.33
C ARG A 129 -22.01 8.53 8.93
N ARG A 130 -21.58 9.26 7.90
CA ARG A 130 -21.92 8.94 6.51
C ARG A 130 -21.37 7.57 6.08
N VAL A 131 -20.11 7.27 6.41
CA VAL A 131 -19.47 5.99 6.10
C VAL A 131 -20.18 4.85 6.83
N THR A 132 -20.44 4.97 8.14
CA THR A 132 -21.19 3.95 8.90
C THR A 132 -22.55 3.69 8.27
N ARG A 133 -23.27 4.75 7.87
CA ARG A 133 -24.57 4.64 7.20
C ARG A 133 -24.45 3.86 5.88
N VAL A 134 -23.50 4.23 5.01
CA VAL A 134 -23.28 3.58 3.70
C VAL A 134 -22.90 2.11 3.85
N LEU A 135 -22.04 1.76 4.82
CA LEU A 135 -21.64 0.37 5.08
C LEU A 135 -22.73 -0.48 5.73
N ASN A 136 -23.83 0.13 6.16
CA ASN A 136 -24.93 -0.52 6.86
C ASN A 136 -26.28 -0.29 6.16
N PHE A 137 -26.34 -0.42 4.83
CA PHE A 137 -27.57 -0.31 4.03
C PHE A 137 -28.34 1.02 4.17
N GLY A 138 -27.68 2.11 4.55
CA GLY A 138 -28.36 3.39 4.78
C GLY A 138 -28.82 3.59 6.22
N PHE A 139 -28.55 2.66 7.14
CA PHE A 139 -29.01 2.72 8.53
C PHE A 139 -28.02 3.42 9.47
N TYR A 140 -28.53 4.32 10.30
CA TYR A 140 -27.76 4.94 11.38
C TYR A 140 -28.67 5.26 12.58
N GLY A 141 -28.43 4.62 13.73
CA GLY A 141 -29.24 4.82 14.97
C GLY A 141 -30.66 4.24 14.94
N ALA A 142 -31.29 4.12 13.77
CA ALA A 142 -32.60 3.50 13.57
C ALA A 142 -32.60 2.58 12.33
N ARG A 143 -33.58 1.67 12.25
CA ARG A 143 -33.76 0.74 11.12
C ARG A 143 -34.55 1.40 9.97
N VAL A 144 -34.06 2.55 9.51
CA VAL A 144 -34.63 3.32 8.40
C VAL A 144 -33.50 3.63 7.42
N ALA A 145 -33.65 3.25 6.16
CA ALA A 145 -32.66 3.53 5.13
C ALA A 145 -32.78 4.99 4.68
N GLU A 146 -31.85 5.83 5.11
CA GLU A 146 -31.82 7.26 4.78
C GLU A 146 -31.04 7.56 3.49
N SER A 147 -30.28 6.59 3.00
CA SER A 147 -29.51 6.66 1.76
C SER A 147 -29.32 5.28 1.15
N ALA A 148 -28.93 5.22 -0.12
CA ALA A 148 -28.36 3.99 -0.67
C ALA A 148 -27.09 3.59 0.12
N GLY A 149 -26.84 2.29 0.20
CA GLY A 149 -25.70 1.72 0.91
C GLY A 149 -25.48 0.26 0.51
N LEU A 150 -24.46 -0.34 1.09
CA LEU A 150 -24.06 -1.73 0.88
C LEU A 150 -23.92 -2.46 2.22
N ASN A 151 -23.68 -3.78 2.17
CA ASN A 151 -23.31 -4.54 3.35
C ASN A 151 -21.79 -4.58 3.48
N GLY A 152 -21.22 -3.58 4.16
CA GLY A 152 -19.78 -3.40 4.29
C GLY A 152 -19.30 -3.47 5.73
N LYS A 153 -20.16 -3.98 6.62
CA LYS A 153 -19.79 -4.22 8.02
C LYS A 153 -18.72 -5.29 8.10
N MET A 154 -17.78 -5.10 9.00
CA MET A 154 -16.89 -6.17 9.44
C MET A 154 -17.71 -7.24 10.19
N SER A 155 -17.40 -8.51 9.96
CA SER A 155 -18.02 -9.62 10.69
C SER A 155 -17.57 -9.63 12.15
N GLU A 156 -18.47 -9.97 13.08
CA GLU A 156 -18.13 -10.14 14.50
C GLU A 156 -17.00 -11.16 14.71
N TYR A 157 -16.92 -12.20 13.88
CA TYR A 157 -15.84 -13.18 13.94
C TYR A 157 -14.49 -12.57 13.59
N HIS A 158 -14.41 -11.79 12.51
CA HIS A 158 -13.18 -11.08 12.14
C HIS A 158 -12.85 -9.99 13.17
N ALA A 159 -13.86 -9.31 13.72
CA ALA A 159 -13.67 -8.31 14.77
C ALA A 159 -13.08 -8.95 16.05
N ALA A 160 -13.56 -10.14 16.44
CA ALA A 160 -13.01 -10.88 17.57
C ALA A 160 -11.53 -11.29 17.34
N VAL A 161 -11.17 -11.72 16.12
CA VAL A 161 -9.77 -11.96 15.75
C VAL A 161 -8.95 -10.66 15.86
N GLY A 162 -9.50 -9.54 15.36
CA GLY A 162 -8.84 -8.24 15.46
C GLY A 162 -8.61 -7.78 16.90
N LEU A 163 -9.56 -8.02 17.80
CA LEU A 163 -9.37 -7.70 19.23
C LEU A 163 -8.25 -8.54 19.85
N ALA A 164 -8.21 -9.84 19.57
CA ALA A 164 -7.13 -10.71 20.04
C ALA A 164 -5.76 -10.30 19.47
N GLU A 165 -5.73 -9.90 18.18
CA GLU A 165 -4.53 -9.38 17.53
C GLU A 165 -4.06 -8.04 18.13
N LEU A 166 -5.00 -7.16 18.53
CA LEU A 166 -4.67 -5.89 19.20
C LEU A 166 -4.04 -6.11 20.57
N ASP A 167 -4.53 -7.07 21.35
CA ASP A 167 -3.96 -7.41 22.66
C ASP A 167 -2.48 -7.82 22.55
N GLU A 168 -2.12 -8.52 21.48
CA GLU A 168 -0.76 -9.04 21.21
C GLU A 168 0.02 -8.20 20.19
N TRP A 169 -0.50 -7.05 19.75
CA TRP A 169 0.09 -6.27 18.66
C TRP A 169 1.55 -5.92 18.90
N HIS A 170 1.88 -5.50 20.12
CA HIS A 170 3.23 -5.13 20.53
C HIS A 170 4.23 -6.29 20.40
N VAL A 171 3.80 -7.54 20.65
CA VAL A 171 4.64 -8.73 20.48
C VAL A 171 4.90 -8.99 19.01
N LYS A 172 3.85 -8.94 18.17
CA LYS A 172 3.97 -9.14 16.73
C LYS A 172 4.81 -8.06 16.06
N GLU A 173 4.62 -6.80 16.45
CA GLU A 173 5.41 -5.66 16.00
C GLU A 173 6.89 -5.87 16.31
N ALA A 174 7.23 -6.21 17.55
CA ALA A 174 8.61 -6.47 17.95
C ALA A 174 9.24 -7.62 17.17
N ALA A 175 8.49 -8.70 16.92
CA ALA A 175 8.95 -9.84 16.13
C ALA A 175 9.23 -9.47 14.66
N LEU A 176 8.34 -8.72 14.02
CA LEU A 176 8.55 -8.23 12.65
C LEU A 176 9.76 -7.29 12.57
N VAL A 177 9.94 -6.40 13.55
CA VAL A 177 11.12 -5.53 13.63
C VAL A 177 12.41 -6.35 13.76
N ALA A 178 12.42 -7.39 14.60
CA ALA A 178 13.59 -8.26 14.76
C ALA A 178 13.98 -8.97 13.44
N VAL A 179 12.99 -9.44 12.67
CA VAL A 179 13.21 -10.04 11.34
C VAL A 179 13.77 -9.02 10.35
N ILE A 180 13.21 -7.81 10.31
CA ILE A 180 13.72 -6.72 9.46
C ILE A 180 15.15 -6.35 9.82
N ASP A 181 15.48 -6.28 11.11
CA ASP A 181 16.83 -5.98 11.58
C ASP A 181 17.82 -7.10 11.24
N ALA A 182 17.40 -8.37 11.29
CA ALA A 182 18.21 -9.49 10.84
C ALA A 182 18.51 -9.41 9.34
N TYR A 183 17.51 -9.11 8.50
CA TYR A 183 17.73 -8.82 7.09
C TYR A 183 18.72 -7.66 6.90
N ARG A 184 18.51 -6.53 7.60
CA ARG A 184 19.36 -5.33 7.48
C ARG A 184 20.83 -5.66 7.80
N ARG A 185 21.10 -6.38 8.90
CA ARG A 185 22.47 -6.83 9.24
C ARG A 185 23.05 -7.74 8.15
N GLY A 186 22.25 -8.66 7.65
CA GLY A 186 22.63 -9.60 6.62
C GLY A 186 22.96 -8.95 5.28
N MET A 187 22.12 -8.04 4.80
CA MET A 187 22.35 -7.26 3.57
C MET A 187 23.61 -6.41 3.68
N ALA A 188 23.85 -5.80 4.85
CA ALA A 188 25.08 -5.04 5.09
C ALA A 188 26.33 -5.92 5.02
N ARG A 189 26.28 -7.15 5.56
CA ARG A 189 27.39 -8.11 5.50
C ARG A 189 27.78 -8.49 4.06
N VAL A 190 26.84 -8.51 3.13
CA VAL A 190 27.07 -8.87 1.72
C VAL A 190 27.13 -7.65 0.77
N GLY A 191 27.10 -6.42 1.31
CA GLY A 191 27.19 -5.21 0.50
C GLY A 191 25.95 -4.89 -0.34
N LEU A 192 24.76 -5.32 0.10
CA LEU A 192 23.48 -5.12 -0.61
C LEU A 192 22.52 -4.13 0.08
N SER A 193 22.99 -3.37 1.06
CA SER A 193 22.15 -2.43 1.84
C SER A 193 21.38 -1.43 0.98
N ASP A 194 21.99 -0.91 -0.10
CA ASP A 194 21.39 0.14 -0.93
C ASP A 194 20.20 -0.35 -1.78
N PHE A 195 20.05 -1.67 -1.91
CA PHE A 195 18.96 -2.32 -2.65
C PHE A 195 17.83 -2.79 -1.72
N PHE A 196 18.05 -2.74 -0.41
CA PHE A 196 17.12 -3.26 0.58
C PHE A 196 16.17 -2.17 1.08
N ILE A 197 14.86 -2.41 0.99
CA ILE A 197 13.83 -1.48 1.45
C ILE A 197 12.92 -2.21 2.44
N ALA A 198 12.77 -1.67 3.65
CA ALA A 198 11.92 -2.22 4.71
C ALA A 198 11.43 -1.08 5.63
N ALA A 199 10.93 -1.39 6.82
CA ALA A 199 10.66 -0.36 7.83
C ALA A 199 11.97 0.29 8.31
N PRO A 200 12.02 1.60 8.61
CA PRO A 200 10.88 2.50 8.78
C PRO A 200 10.34 3.15 7.50
N GLU A 201 10.96 2.93 6.35
CA GLU A 201 10.57 3.55 5.09
C GLU A 201 9.18 3.06 4.63
N ILE A 202 8.92 1.76 4.73
CA ILE A 202 7.63 1.11 4.42
C ILE A 202 7.04 0.40 5.65
N GLY A 203 5.85 -0.18 5.51
CA GLY A 203 5.15 -0.89 6.59
C GLY A 203 5.81 -2.24 6.97
N LEU A 204 5.51 -2.73 8.18
CA LEU A 204 6.16 -3.93 8.76
C LEU A 204 5.87 -5.23 8.01
N SER A 205 4.82 -5.30 7.19
CA SER A 205 4.48 -6.51 6.41
C SER A 205 5.21 -6.61 5.07
N TYR A 206 6.19 -5.74 4.82
CA TYR A 206 6.90 -5.67 3.55
C TYR A 206 8.40 -5.60 3.75
N VAL A 207 9.10 -6.44 2.99
CA VAL A 207 10.54 -6.37 2.76
C VAL A 207 10.74 -6.48 1.25
N LEU A 208 11.45 -5.53 0.67
CA LEU A 208 11.66 -5.46 -0.77
C LEU A 208 13.15 -5.43 -1.09
N PHE A 209 13.49 -6.06 -2.21
CA PHE A 209 14.77 -5.92 -2.87
C PHE A 209 14.56 -5.20 -4.20
N ARG A 210 15.21 -4.06 -4.37
CA ARG A 210 15.17 -3.26 -5.59
C ARG A 210 16.31 -3.66 -6.51
N CYS A 211 15.98 -4.34 -7.60
CA CYS A 211 16.91 -4.62 -8.68
C CYS A 211 17.18 -3.34 -9.50
N ARG A 212 18.30 -3.33 -10.23
CA ARG A 212 18.70 -2.23 -11.10
C ARG A 212 17.96 -2.25 -12.45
N SER A 213 17.49 -3.43 -12.86
CA SER A 213 16.75 -3.61 -14.10
C SER A 213 15.72 -4.76 -13.99
N PRO A 214 14.75 -4.82 -14.92
CA PRO A 214 13.83 -5.95 -15.03
C PRO A 214 14.52 -7.30 -15.19
N GLU A 215 15.62 -7.35 -15.95
CA GLU A 215 16.38 -8.56 -16.20
C GLU A 215 17.06 -9.07 -14.92
N GLU A 216 17.62 -8.17 -14.11
CA GLU A 216 18.15 -8.54 -12.79
C GLU A 216 17.04 -9.04 -11.85
N ALA A 217 15.86 -8.43 -11.89
CA ALA A 217 14.71 -8.92 -11.12
C ALA A 217 14.25 -10.31 -11.54
N GLU A 218 14.24 -10.64 -12.84
CA GLU A 218 13.91 -11.97 -13.34
C GLU A 218 14.95 -13.02 -12.88
N GLN A 219 16.24 -12.67 -12.94
CA GLN A 219 17.32 -13.53 -12.47
C GLN A 219 17.25 -13.77 -10.95
N VAL A 220 17.04 -12.71 -10.17
CA VAL A 220 16.88 -12.80 -8.71
C VAL A 220 15.69 -13.70 -8.36
N GLN A 221 14.55 -13.52 -9.02
CA GLN A 221 13.37 -14.36 -8.80
C GLN A 221 13.65 -15.82 -9.15
N THR A 222 14.32 -16.08 -10.28
CA THR A 222 14.71 -17.44 -10.71
C THR A 222 15.65 -18.10 -9.70
N GLU A 223 16.65 -17.37 -9.20
CA GLU A 223 17.60 -17.90 -8.23
C GLU A 223 16.91 -18.21 -6.88
N LEU A 224 16.02 -17.33 -6.43
CA LEU A 224 15.24 -17.56 -5.21
C LEU A 224 14.29 -18.77 -5.37
N ASP A 225 13.64 -18.90 -6.53
CA ASP A 225 12.74 -20.03 -6.84
C ASP A 225 13.50 -21.37 -6.91
N GLN A 226 14.69 -21.42 -7.52
CA GLN A 226 15.55 -22.61 -7.52
C GLN A 226 15.93 -23.06 -6.10
N GLN A 227 16.00 -22.09 -5.18
CA GLN A 227 16.20 -22.35 -3.76
C GLN A 227 14.89 -22.45 -3.01
N ALA A 228 13.74 -22.69 -3.64
CA ALA A 228 12.42 -22.81 -3.01
C ALA A 228 12.11 -21.66 -2.03
N ILE A 229 12.47 -20.43 -2.41
CA ILE A 229 12.15 -19.21 -1.70
C ILE A 229 11.11 -18.45 -2.52
N ASP A 230 9.91 -18.37 -1.94
CA ASP A 230 8.81 -17.60 -2.50
C ASP A 230 9.14 -16.11 -2.58
N THR A 231 8.83 -15.50 -3.72
CA THR A 231 8.86 -14.05 -3.92
C THR A 231 7.49 -13.51 -4.30
N ARG A 232 7.33 -12.19 -4.21
CA ARG A 232 6.09 -11.51 -4.62
C ARG A 232 6.41 -10.33 -5.53
N LEU A 233 5.65 -10.21 -6.62
CA LEU A 233 5.76 -9.10 -7.56
C LEU A 233 4.62 -8.10 -7.32
N TRP A 234 4.84 -7.15 -6.42
CA TRP A 234 3.87 -6.09 -6.14
C TRP A 234 4.31 -4.79 -6.83
N TYR A 235 3.45 -4.06 -7.54
CA TYR A 235 2.05 -4.30 -7.90
C TYR A 235 1.92 -4.85 -9.34
N GLY A 236 2.71 -5.88 -9.67
CA GLY A 236 2.85 -6.36 -11.04
C GLY A 236 3.56 -5.34 -11.94
N ALA A 237 3.08 -5.17 -13.17
CA ALA A 237 3.58 -4.16 -14.11
C ALA A 237 2.84 -2.80 -14.03
N GLY A 238 2.13 -2.56 -12.92
CA GLY A 238 1.30 -1.37 -12.71
C GLY A 238 -0.16 -1.52 -13.19
N LEU A 239 -1.03 -0.66 -12.67
CA LEU A 239 -2.47 -0.67 -12.90
C LEU A 239 -2.82 -0.59 -14.39
N HIS A 240 -2.09 0.23 -15.15
CA HIS A 240 -2.29 0.46 -16.58
C HIS A 240 -2.04 -0.76 -17.47
N ARG A 241 -1.43 -1.84 -16.93
CA ARG A 241 -1.21 -3.11 -17.62
C ARG A 241 -2.28 -4.15 -17.32
N GLN A 242 -3.18 -3.87 -16.38
CA GLN A 242 -4.30 -4.75 -16.07
C GLN A 242 -5.34 -4.65 -17.18
N THR A 243 -5.79 -5.78 -17.72
CA THR A 243 -6.68 -5.83 -18.90
C THR A 243 -7.92 -4.94 -18.76
N TYR A 244 -8.53 -4.90 -17.58
CA TYR A 244 -9.71 -4.08 -17.31
C TYR A 244 -9.43 -2.56 -17.36
N PHE A 245 -8.20 -2.14 -17.03
CA PHE A 245 -7.81 -0.73 -16.97
C PHE A 245 -6.95 -0.28 -18.17
N ALA A 246 -6.65 -1.17 -19.12
CA ALA A 246 -5.74 -0.91 -20.23
C ALA A 246 -6.22 0.20 -21.18
N ASP A 247 -7.54 0.43 -21.27
CA ASP A 247 -8.18 1.46 -22.10
C ASP A 247 -8.48 2.76 -21.35
N ARG A 248 -8.10 2.86 -20.07
CA ARG A 248 -8.34 4.06 -19.26
C ARG A 248 -7.38 5.18 -19.68
N PRO A 249 -7.86 6.44 -19.65
CA PRO A 249 -6.98 7.57 -19.90
C PRO A 249 -5.86 7.60 -18.86
N ARG A 250 -4.66 7.98 -19.30
CA ARG A 250 -3.46 7.97 -18.46
C ARG A 250 -2.46 9.02 -18.90
N ASP A 251 -1.65 9.46 -17.94
CA ASP A 251 -0.45 10.25 -18.20
C ASP A 251 0.66 9.37 -18.81
N PRO A 252 1.77 9.95 -19.30
CA PRO A 252 3.01 9.22 -19.43
C PRO A 252 3.44 8.64 -18.06
N LEU A 253 3.83 7.36 -18.01
CA LEU A 253 4.10 6.62 -16.77
C LEU A 253 5.56 6.16 -16.60
N PRO A 254 6.59 6.99 -16.93
CA PRO A 254 7.97 6.54 -16.94
C PRO A 254 8.48 6.05 -15.58
N VAL A 255 8.00 6.62 -14.47
CA VAL A 255 8.43 6.20 -13.12
C VAL A 255 7.86 4.82 -12.82
N THR A 256 6.55 4.66 -13.00
CA THR A 256 5.89 3.37 -12.78
C THR A 256 6.45 2.26 -13.67
N GLU A 257 6.66 2.52 -14.96
CA GLU A 257 7.21 1.54 -15.91
C GLU A 257 8.65 1.15 -15.58
N ASN A 258 9.44 2.06 -15.00
CA ASN A 258 10.79 1.77 -14.56
C ASN A 258 10.81 0.95 -13.25
N ILE A 259 10.01 1.34 -12.24
CA ILE A 259 10.13 0.75 -10.91
C ILE A 259 9.39 -0.57 -10.73
N SER A 260 8.18 -0.68 -11.30
CA SER A 260 7.30 -1.84 -11.08
C SER A 260 7.97 -3.20 -11.37
N PRO A 261 8.71 -3.39 -12.49
CA PRO A 261 9.36 -4.66 -12.79
C PRO A 261 10.62 -4.92 -11.96
N CYS A 262 11.13 -3.92 -11.23
CA CYS A 262 12.41 -4.00 -10.52
C CYS A 262 12.26 -4.29 -9.02
N LEU A 263 11.04 -4.38 -8.47
CA LEU A 263 10.82 -4.62 -7.05
C LEU A 263 10.44 -6.08 -6.78
N VAL A 264 11.31 -6.77 -6.06
CA VAL A 264 11.09 -8.15 -5.61
C VAL A 264 10.72 -8.14 -4.14
N GLY A 265 9.50 -8.58 -3.82
CA GLY A 265 9.07 -8.81 -2.43
C GLY A 265 9.71 -10.07 -1.86
N LEU A 266 10.41 -9.92 -0.74
CA LEU A 266 11.08 -11.01 -0.02
C LEU A 266 10.18 -11.57 1.10
N PRO A 267 10.44 -12.81 1.57
CA PRO A 267 9.70 -13.39 2.69
C PRO A 267 9.80 -12.56 3.96
N ILE A 268 8.66 -12.33 4.61
CA ILE A 268 8.57 -11.76 5.95
C ILE A 268 7.41 -12.40 6.71
N ALA A 269 7.69 -12.81 7.95
CA ALA A 269 6.72 -13.33 8.91
C ALA A 269 7.27 -13.11 10.33
N PRO A 270 6.42 -12.97 11.36
CA PRO A 270 6.88 -12.77 12.74
C PRO A 270 7.79 -13.89 13.27
N ASP A 271 7.61 -15.11 12.77
CA ASP A 271 8.32 -16.32 13.17
C ASP A 271 9.41 -16.75 12.17
N LEU A 272 9.77 -15.88 11.21
CA LEU A 272 10.80 -16.19 10.23
C LEU A 272 12.17 -16.31 10.91
N SER A 273 12.75 -17.51 10.90
CA SER A 273 14.03 -17.78 11.56
C SER A 273 15.22 -17.08 10.91
N GLU A 274 16.27 -16.80 11.69
CA GLU A 274 17.53 -16.27 11.16
C GLU A 274 18.13 -17.17 10.08
N SER A 275 18.04 -18.49 10.21
CA SER A 275 18.53 -19.44 9.19
C SER A 275 17.80 -19.31 7.85
N HIS A 276 16.49 -19.02 7.84
CA HIS A 276 15.75 -18.75 6.61
C HIS A 276 16.16 -17.41 6.01
N ILE A 277 16.33 -16.39 6.84
CA ILE A 277 16.80 -15.05 6.41
C ILE A 277 18.19 -15.16 5.78
N GLU A 278 19.12 -15.91 6.38
CA GLU A 278 20.46 -16.13 5.83
C GLU A 278 20.43 -16.84 4.48
N ARG A 279 19.52 -17.80 4.27
CA ARG A 279 19.32 -18.47 2.98
C ARG A 279 18.85 -17.47 1.91
N VAL A 280 17.92 -16.58 2.24
CA VAL A 280 17.48 -15.50 1.34
C VAL A 280 18.63 -14.58 0.96
N ILE A 281 19.42 -14.13 1.94
CA ILE A 281 20.57 -13.25 1.70
C ILE A 281 21.63 -13.94 0.85
N ALA A 282 21.92 -15.21 1.11
CA ALA A 282 22.89 -15.98 0.33
C ALA A 282 22.46 -16.12 -1.14
N ALA A 283 21.17 -16.40 -1.39
CA ALA A 283 20.60 -16.44 -2.74
C ALA A 283 20.71 -15.10 -3.47
N LEU A 284 20.40 -13.99 -2.78
CA LEU A 284 20.52 -12.64 -3.35
C LEU A 284 21.97 -12.28 -3.67
N ALA A 285 22.92 -12.59 -2.78
CA ALA A 285 24.34 -12.37 -3.03
C ALA A 285 24.85 -13.18 -4.24
N ALA A 286 24.41 -14.44 -4.36
CA ALA A 286 24.76 -15.30 -5.48
C ALA A 286 24.22 -14.77 -6.82
N ALA A 287 23.00 -14.20 -6.83
CA ALA A 287 22.43 -13.55 -8.01
C ALA A 287 23.19 -12.27 -8.37
N ALA A 288 23.49 -11.41 -7.39
CA ALA A 288 24.17 -10.14 -7.61
C ALA A 288 25.62 -10.29 -8.13
N MET A 289 26.35 -11.31 -7.68
CA MET A 289 27.72 -11.58 -8.14
C MET A 289 27.80 -12.01 -9.61
N ARG A 290 26.77 -12.66 -10.15
CA ARG A 290 26.74 -13.07 -11.57
C ARG A 290 26.59 -11.90 -12.54
N ASN A 291 26.11 -10.74 -12.06
CA ASN A 291 25.94 -9.53 -12.86
C ASN A 291 27.18 -8.62 -12.90
N GLN A 292 28.27 -9.00 -12.21
CA GLN A 292 29.54 -8.27 -12.23
C GLN A 292 30.64 -8.95 -13.08
N GLY A 293 30.38 -10.15 -13.62
CA GLY A 293 31.29 -10.92 -14.48
C GLY A 293 30.78 -11.02 -15.90
#